data_AF-A0A1H3GRY4-F1
#
_entry.id   AF-A0A1H3GRY4-F1
#
_cell.length_a   1.000
_cell.length_b   1.000
_cell.length_c   1.000
_cell.angle_alpha   90.00
_cell.angle_beta   90.00
_cell.angle_gamma   90.00
#
_symmetry.space_group_name_H-M   'P 1'
#
loop_
_entity.id
_entity.type
_entity.pdbx_description
1 polymer ?
#
loop_
_entity_poly.entity_id
_entity_poly.type
_entity_poly.pdbx_seq_one_letter_code
_entity_poly.pdbx_strand_id
1 'polypeptide(L)'
;VYRAKEKNEAAKLLDLIIMNLKASDDAELYRWGNTLKRWRQPILNYFDNKTTNAYTEGCNTKVKMLKRISFGLRNVEVYTKKIMLGFLPPECFHTI
;
A
#
# COMPACT_ATOMS: atom_id res chain seq x y z
N VAL A 1 -5.32 -2.53 -15.68
CA VAL A 1 -6.37 -1.80 -14.92
C VAL A 1 -6.08 -0.30 -14.85
N TYR A 2 -5.08 0.17 -14.10
CA TYR A 2 -4.84 1.62 -13.88
C TYR A 2 -4.48 2.47 -15.11
N ARG A 3 -4.07 1.85 -16.22
CA ARG A 3 -3.83 2.54 -17.51
C ARG A 3 -5.10 2.80 -18.32
N ALA A 4 -6.25 2.24 -17.92
CA ALA A 4 -7.53 2.50 -18.56
C ALA A 4 -7.88 3.99 -18.45
N LYS A 5 -8.63 4.52 -19.41
CA LYS A 5 -9.03 5.94 -19.39
C LYS A 5 -10.19 6.15 -18.42
N GLU A 6 -11.16 5.23 -18.48
CA GLU A 6 -12.42 5.34 -17.76
C GLU A 6 -12.57 4.26 -16.68
N LYS A 7 -13.29 4.58 -15.61
CA LYS A 7 -13.59 3.64 -14.51
C LYS A 7 -14.32 2.39 -15.00
N ASN A 8 -15.24 2.55 -15.95
CA ASN A 8 -16.01 1.42 -16.51
C ASN A 8 -15.13 0.46 -17.32
N GLU A 9 -14.15 0.99 -18.06
CA GLU A 9 -13.16 0.19 -18.77
C GLU A 9 -12.26 -0.56 -17.78
N ALA A 10 -11.79 0.13 -16.74
CA ALA A 10 -11.00 -0.45 -15.67
C ALA A 10 -11.74 -1.58 -14.94
N ALA A 11 -13.04 -1.41 -14.69
CA ALA A 11 -13.89 -2.41 -14.06
C ALA A 11 -13.99 -3.68 -14.91
N LYS A 12 -14.27 -3.56 -16.21
CA LYS A 12 -14.32 -4.70 -17.13
C LYS A 12 -12.98 -5.44 -17.19
N LEU A 13 -11.87 -4.71 -17.28
CA LEU A 13 -10.52 -5.30 -17.28
C LEU A 13 -10.21 -6.02 -15.98
N LEU A 14 -10.59 -5.44 -14.83
CA LEU A 14 -10.37 -6.06 -13.53
C LEU A 14 -11.21 -7.32 -13.35
N ASP A 15 -12.48 -7.30 -13.79
CA ASP A 15 -13.36 -8.46 -13.74
C ASP A 15 -12.84 -9.60 -14.64
N LEU A 16 -12.31 -9.28 -15.84
CA LEU A 16 -11.65 -10.25 -16.72
C LEU A 16 -10.41 -10.88 -16.07
N ILE A 17 -9.57 -10.08 -15.42
CA ILE A 17 -8.39 -10.58 -14.69
C ILE A 17 -8.80 -11.51 -13.55
N ILE A 18 -9.80 -11.12 -12.75
CA ILE A 18 -10.31 -11.94 -11.63
C ILE A 18 -10.87 -13.27 -12.16
N MET A 19 -11.62 -13.24 -13.26
CA MET A 19 -12.17 -14.44 -13.89
C MET A 19 -11.05 -15.39 -14.33
N ASN A 20 -10.04 -14.88 -15.05
CA ASN A 20 -8.93 -15.70 -15.52
C ASN A 20 -8.12 -16.30 -14.37
N LEU A 21 -7.86 -15.54 -13.31
CA LEU A 21 -7.15 -16.03 -12.13
C LEU A 21 -7.92 -17.14 -11.41
N LYS A 22 -9.25 -17.06 -11.39
CA LYS A 22 -10.12 -18.06 -10.76
C LYS A 22 -10.37 -19.30 -11.61
N ALA A 23 -10.18 -19.18 -12.92
CA ALA A 23 -10.27 -20.31 -13.86
C ALA A 23 -8.96 -21.11 -13.94
N SER A 24 -7.89 -20.65 -13.29
CA SER A 24 -6.63 -21.40 -13.21
C SER A 24 -6.74 -22.56 -12.22
N ASP A 25 -6.10 -23.68 -12.55
CA ASP A 25 -5.94 -24.84 -11.66
C ASP A 25 -4.92 -24.59 -10.53
N ASP A 26 -4.22 -23.45 -10.55
CA ASP A 26 -3.27 -23.05 -9.52
C ASP A 26 -4.00 -22.42 -8.31
N ALA A 27 -3.81 -23.01 -7.14
CA ALA A 27 -4.45 -22.57 -5.91
C ALA A 27 -4.03 -21.15 -5.46
N GLU A 28 -2.79 -20.73 -5.73
CA GLU A 28 -2.31 -19.39 -5.43
C GLU A 28 -2.93 -18.35 -6.36
N LEU A 29 -3.06 -18.66 -7.66
CA LEU A 29 -3.77 -17.78 -8.60
C LEU A 29 -5.24 -17.63 -8.22
N TYR A 30 -5.90 -18.71 -7.78
CA TYR A 30 -7.26 -18.63 -7.25
C TYR A 30 -7.36 -17.73 -6.01
N ARG A 31 -6.42 -17.86 -5.06
CA ARG A 31 -6.32 -16.99 -3.86
C ARG A 31 -6.09 -15.53 -4.23
N TRP A 32 -5.27 -15.26 -5.25
CA TRP A 32 -5.06 -13.90 -5.77
C TRP A 32 -6.34 -13.34 -6.38
N GLY A 33 -7.09 -14.14 -7.14
CA GLY A 33 -8.40 -13.77 -7.66
C GLY A 33 -9.39 -13.39 -6.55
N ASN A 34 -9.40 -14.10 -5.42
CA ASN A 34 -10.22 -13.75 -4.26
C ASN A 34 -9.78 -12.44 -3.61
N THR A 35 -8.48 -12.21 -3.48
CA THR A 35 -7.93 -10.96 -2.97
C THR A 35 -8.35 -9.79 -3.85
N LEU A 36 -8.15 -9.88 -5.17
CA LEU A 36 -8.56 -8.82 -6.10
C LEU A 36 -10.07 -8.57 -6.08
N LYS A 37 -10.90 -9.62 -5.97
CA LYS A 37 -12.35 -9.47 -5.79
C LYS A 37 -12.69 -8.68 -4.52
N ARG A 38 -12.04 -8.99 -3.39
CA ARG A 38 -12.23 -8.28 -2.11
C ARG A 38 -11.80 -6.80 -2.21
N TRP A 39 -10.72 -6.51 -2.92
CA TRP A 39 -10.17 -5.16 -3.07
C TRP A 39 -10.70 -4.39 -4.28
N ARG A 40 -11.68 -4.95 -5.01
CA ARG A 40 -12.23 -4.38 -6.25
C ARG A 40 -12.68 -2.93 -6.06
N GLN A 41 -13.47 -2.66 -5.03
CA GLN A 41 -14.00 -1.32 -4.78
C GLN A 41 -12.87 -0.29 -4.52
N PRO A 42 -11.91 -0.52 -3.59
CA PRO A 42 -10.75 0.34 -3.43
C PRO A 42 -9.93 0.57 -4.71
N ILE A 43 -9.70 -0.49 -5.50
CA ILE A 43 -8.94 -0.41 -6.75
C ILE A 43 -9.65 0.53 -7.75
N LEU A 44 -10.98 0.41 -7.89
CA LEU A 44 -11.75 1.27 -8.80
C LEU A 44 -11.95 2.69 -8.28
N ASN A 45 -11.90 2.90 -6.95
CA ASN A 45 -12.00 4.22 -6.33
C ASN A 45 -10.84 5.16 -6.73
N TYR A 46 -9.71 4.60 -7.19
CA TYR A 46 -8.63 5.38 -7.81
C TYR A 46 -9.14 6.25 -8.97
N PHE A 47 -10.13 5.80 -9.74
CA PHE A 47 -10.59 6.55 -10.90
C PHE A 47 -11.42 7.78 -10.54
N ASP A 48 -12.09 7.77 -9.37
CA ASP A 48 -12.87 8.91 -8.89
C ASP A 48 -11.98 9.93 -8.16
N ASN A 49 -11.14 9.45 -7.24
CA ASN A 49 -10.41 10.32 -6.30
C ASN A 49 -8.91 10.45 -6.60
N LYS A 50 -8.37 9.65 -7.52
CA LYS A 50 -6.93 9.53 -7.82
C LYS A 50 -6.06 9.27 -6.59
N THR A 51 -6.65 8.72 -5.54
CA THR A 51 -5.96 8.38 -4.29
C THR A 51 -4.98 7.24 -4.53
N THR A 52 -3.72 7.44 -4.17
CA THR A 52 -2.67 6.43 -4.29
C THR A 52 -2.14 6.04 -2.91
N ASN A 53 -1.56 4.84 -2.81
CA ASN A 53 -0.85 4.41 -1.60
C ASN A 53 0.56 5.01 -1.48
N ALA A 54 0.95 5.94 -2.36
CA ALA A 54 2.31 6.48 -2.43
C ALA A 54 2.75 7.12 -1.10
N TYR A 55 1.87 7.90 -0.46
CA TYR A 55 2.15 8.47 0.85
C TYR A 55 2.39 7.38 1.91
N THR A 56 1.49 6.40 1.98
CA THR A 56 1.59 5.26 2.91
C THR A 56 2.86 4.44 2.67
N GLU A 57 3.25 4.22 1.42
CA GLU A 57 4.50 3.55 1.04
C GLU A 57 5.74 4.36 1.44
N GLY A 58 5.69 5.69 1.29
CA GLY A 58 6.71 6.60 1.80
C GLY A 58 6.87 6.48 3.32
N CYS A 59 5.76 6.50 4.06
CA CYS A 59 5.78 6.29 5.50
C CYS A 59 6.38 4.92 5.87
N ASN A 60 5.92 3.85 5.22
CA ASN A 60 6.42 2.49 5.46
C ASN A 60 7.93 2.37 5.17
N THR A 61 8.41 3.04 4.12
CA THR A 61 9.84 3.05 3.76
C THR A 61 10.66 3.74 4.84
N LYS A 62 10.22 4.92 5.32
CA LYS A 62 10.86 5.63 6.44
C LYS A 62 10.89 4.78 7.71
N VAL A 63 9.78 4.15 8.09
CA VAL A 63 9.70 3.22 9.23
C VAL A 63 10.66 2.04 9.07
N LYS A 64 10.70 1.40 7.89
CA LYS A 64 11.61 0.28 7.62
C LYS A 64 13.07 0.71 7.73
N MET A 65 13.42 1.89 7.23
CA MET A 65 14.76 2.46 7.35
C MET A 65 15.15 2.67 8.82
N LEU A 66 14.28 3.30 9.62
CA LEU A 66 14.51 3.52 11.06
C LEU A 66 14.70 2.20 11.84
N LYS A 67 13.95 1.15 11.48
CA LYS A 67 14.11 -0.20 12.04
C LYS A 67 15.47 -0.81 11.69
N ARG A 68 15.94 -0.67 10.44
CA ARG A 68 17.25 -1.20 9.98
C ARG A 68 18.42 -0.53 10.69
N ILE A 69 18.44 0.81 10.75
CA ILE A 69 19.53 1.54 11.42
C ILE A 69 19.56 1.32 12.93
N SER A 70 18.43 0.87 13.50
CA SER A 70 18.33 0.55 14.93
C SER A 70 18.65 -0.91 15.25
N PHE A 71 19.00 -1.75 14.26
CA PHE A 71 19.25 -3.19 14.42
C PHE A 71 18.07 -3.96 15.05
N GLY A 72 16.84 -3.52 14.76
CA GLY A 72 15.63 -4.05 15.37
C GLY A 72 15.22 -3.31 16.65
N LEU A 73 13.91 -3.21 16.87
CA LEU A 73 13.33 -2.47 18.00
C LEU A 73 12.41 -3.43 18.76
N ARG A 74 12.88 -3.92 19.92
CA ARG A 74 12.13 -4.85 20.78
C ARG A 74 11.25 -4.13 21.80
N ASN A 75 11.62 -2.91 22.18
CA ASN A 75 10.86 -2.07 23.09
C ASN A 75 9.93 -1.15 22.29
N VAL A 76 8.62 -1.25 22.56
CA VAL A 76 7.57 -0.49 21.86
C VAL A 76 7.68 1.02 22.13
N GLU A 77 8.06 1.42 23.34
CA GLU A 77 8.23 2.83 23.70
C GLU A 77 9.37 3.47 22.90
N VAL A 78 10.52 2.77 22.81
CA VAL A 78 11.66 3.22 21.99
C VAL A 78 11.29 3.25 20.52
N TYR A 79 10.51 2.27 20.04
CA TYR A 79 9.98 2.28 18.69
C TYR A 79 9.16 3.53 18.42
N THR A 80 8.15 3.81 19.25
CA THR A 80 7.27 4.98 19.08
C THR A 80 8.06 6.29 19.08
N LYS A 81 8.98 6.49 20.04
CA LYS A 81 9.82 7.69 20.13
C LYS A 81 10.68 7.89 18.88
N LYS A 82 11.34 6.83 18.39
CA LYS A 82 12.17 6.92 17.17
C LYS A 82 11.35 7.16 15.91
N ILE A 83 10.17 6.55 15.79
CA ILE A 83 9.27 6.81 14.67
C ILE A 83 8.81 8.27 14.71
N MET A 84 8.29 8.75 15.84
CA MET A 84 7.88 10.16 15.99
C MET A 84 9.03 11.10 15.59
N LEU A 85 10.23 10.88 16.13
CA LEU A 85 11.41 11.67 15.80
C LEU A 85 11.73 11.68 14.30
N GLY A 86 11.68 10.52 13.64
CA GLY A 86 11.99 10.42 12.22
C GLY A 86 10.96 11.07 11.29
N PHE A 87 9.75 11.34 11.77
CA PHE A 87 8.70 12.03 11.01
C PHE A 87 8.64 13.53 11.31
N LEU A 88 9.30 14.02 12.36
CA LEU A 88 9.41 15.44 12.63
C LEU A 88 10.26 16.14 11.54
N PRO A 89 9.88 17.36 11.15
CA PRO A 89 10.61 18.12 10.15
C PRO A 89 11.88 18.73 10.80
N PRO A 90 12.97 18.95 10.03
CA PRO A 90 14.27 19.40 10.56
C PRO A 90 14.21 20.69 11.41
N GLU A 91 13.28 21.57 11.08
CA GLU A 91 13.07 22.87 11.73
C GLU A 91 12.68 22.72 13.20
N CYS A 92 12.12 21.57 13.60
CA CYS A 92 11.82 21.25 15.00
C CYS A 92 13.07 20.98 15.85
N PHE A 93 14.27 20.89 15.25
CA PHE A 93 15.52 20.59 15.96
C PHE A 93 16.45 21.79 16.09
N HIS A 94 16.15 22.91 15.42
CA HIS A 94 16.99 24.12 15.40
C HIS A 94 16.61 25.16 16.47
N THR A 95 15.83 24.78 17.49
CA THR A 95 15.40 25.65 18.59
C THR A 95 16.19 25.42 19.89
N ILE A 96 17.49 25.13 19.77
CA ILE A 96 18.44 25.10 20.90
C ILE A 96 19.53 26.12 20.66
#